data_AF-A0A3D1HDC5-F1
#
_entry.id   AF-A0A3D1HDC5-F1
#
_cell.length_a   1.000
_cell.length_b   1.000
_cell.length_c   1.000
_cell.angle_alpha   90.00
_cell.angle_beta   90.00
_cell.angle_gamma   90.00
#
_symmetry.space_group_name_H-M   'P 1'
#
loop_
_entity.id
_entity.type
_entity.pdbx_description
1 polymer ?
#
loop_
_entity_poly.entity_id
_entity_poly.type
_entity_poly.pdbx_seq_one_letter_code
_entity_poly.pdbx_strand_id
1 'polypeptide(L)'
;MNGNFVLLLDIYGELLSKTQREALDLKYNSDLSLSEIAEEMGGISRQSVNEAQRNGEKKLLELERVLKNAEKLVLEKKLAAEAAG
;
A
#
# COMPACT_ATOMS: atom_id res chain seq x y z
N MET A 1 12.51 3.15 4.29
CA MET A 1 11.24 3.91 4.38
C MET A 1 10.18 2.96 4.91
N ASN A 2 9.93 2.96 6.21
CA ASN A 2 8.68 2.42 6.75
C ASN A 2 7.68 3.58 6.68
N GLY A 3 7.23 3.88 5.46
CA GLY A 3 6.17 4.87 5.24
C GLY A 3 4.91 4.33 5.89
N ASN A 4 4.24 5.16 6.69
CA ASN A 4 3.07 4.80 7.46
C ASN A 4 2.04 4.06 6.58
N PHE A 5 1.92 2.73 6.73
CA PHE A 5 1.02 1.91 5.91
C PHE A 5 -0.44 2.28 6.09
N VAL A 6 -0.83 2.85 7.24
CA VAL A 6 -2.18 3.40 7.46
C VAL A 6 -2.46 4.48 6.42
N LEU A 7 -1.55 5.46 6.27
CA LEU A 7 -1.70 6.53 5.29
C LEU A 7 -1.73 6.00 3.86
N LEU A 8 -0.85 5.05 3.52
CA LEU A 8 -0.86 4.45 2.19
C LEU A 8 -2.15 3.69 1.91
N LEU A 9 -2.71 3.02 2.91
CA LEU A 9 -3.98 2.31 2.81
C LEU A 9 -5.15 3.30 2.64
N ASP A 10 -5.13 4.45 3.33
CA ASP A 10 -6.13 5.51 3.16
C ASP A 10 -6.12 6.10 1.74
N ILE A 11 -4.94 6.27 1.15
CA ILE A 11 -4.79 6.89 -0.18
C ILE A 11 -4.99 5.87 -1.32
N TYR A 12 -4.41 4.68 -1.19
CA TYR A 12 -4.31 3.70 -2.29
C TYR A 12 -5.08 2.40 -2.04
N GLY A 13 -5.72 2.23 -0.88
CA GLY A 13 -6.34 0.96 -0.47
C GLY A 13 -7.43 0.46 -1.41
N GLU A 14 -8.13 1.35 -2.12
CA GLU A 14 -9.13 0.98 -3.13
C GLU A 14 -8.53 0.33 -4.39
N LEU A 15 -7.22 0.46 -4.60
CA LEU A 15 -6.50 -0.16 -5.71
C LEU A 15 -5.98 -1.57 -5.38
N LEU A 16 -6.20 -2.03 -4.14
CA LEU A 16 -5.89 -3.38 -3.70
C LEU A 16 -7.05 -4.33 -4.00
N SER A 17 -6.79 -5.64 -4.01
CA SER A 17 -7.89 -6.60 -3.97
C SER A 17 -8.62 -6.50 -2.62
N LYS A 18 -9.91 -6.89 -2.59
CA LYS A 18 -10.69 -6.92 -1.34
C LYS A 18 -9.93 -7.65 -0.22
N THR A 19 -9.40 -8.84 -0.51
CA THR A 19 -8.63 -9.65 0.44
C THR A 19 -7.38 -8.95 0.96
N GLN A 20 -6.64 -8.25 0.10
CA GLN A 20 -5.44 -7.50 0.51
C GLN A 20 -5.81 -6.31 1.39
N ARG A 21 -6.82 -5.53 0.98
CA ARG A 21 -7.30 -4.37 1.73
C ARG A 21 -7.79 -4.78 3.11
N GLU A 22 -8.65 -5.79 3.18
CA GLU A 22 -9.23 -6.31 4.43
C GLU A 22 -8.16 -6.88 5.37
N ALA A 23 -7.21 -7.67 4.85
CA ALA A 23 -6.11 -8.20 5.66
C ALA A 23 -5.14 -7.12 6.19
N LEU A 24 -4.98 -6.01 5.47
CA LEU A 24 -4.16 -4.87 5.90
C LEU A 24 -4.90 -3.94 6.85
N ASP A 25 -6.20 -3.75 6.65
CA ASP A 25 -7.06 -2.96 7.55
C ASP A 25 -7.11 -3.61 8.94
N LEU A 26 -7.36 -4.92 9.01
CA LEU A 26 -7.36 -5.66 10.26
C LEU A 26 -5.98 -5.65 10.95
N LYS A 27 -4.89 -5.63 10.17
CA LYS A 27 -3.53 -5.49 10.71
C LYS A 27 -3.25 -4.11 11.28
N TYR A 28 -3.48 -3.07 10.50
CA TYR A 28 -2.98 -1.72 10.80
C TYR A 28 -3.97 -0.86 11.58
N ASN A 29 -5.28 -1.08 11.40
CA ASN A 29 -6.34 -0.32 12.06
C ASN A 29 -6.93 -1.06 13.26
N SER A 30 -6.85 -2.39 13.28
CA SER A 30 -7.41 -3.22 14.37
C SER A 30 -6.37 -3.97 15.21
N ASP A 31 -5.07 -3.87 14.87
CA ASP A 31 -3.94 -4.53 15.56
C ASP A 31 -4.12 -6.05 15.75
N LEU A 32 -4.84 -6.71 14.82
CA LEU A 32 -5.08 -8.15 14.90
C LEU A 32 -3.83 -8.94 14.50
N SER A 33 -3.60 -10.04 15.20
CA SER A 33 -2.60 -11.04 14.83
C SER A 33 -3.00 -11.81 13.57
N LEU A 34 -2.03 -12.49 12.92
CA LEU A 34 -2.29 -13.34 11.75
C LEU A 34 -3.35 -14.42 11.98
N SER A 35 -3.48 -14.92 13.22
CA SER A 35 -4.46 -15.93 13.57
C SER A 35 -5.86 -15.33 13.71
N GLU A 36 -5.98 -14.17 14.35
CA GLU A 36 -7.25 -13.46 14.51
C GLU A 36 -7.78 -12.98 13.15
N ILE A 37 -6.90 -12.49 12.27
CA ILE A 37 -7.28 -12.11 10.91
C ILE A 37 -7.75 -13.32 10.10
N ALA A 38 -7.08 -14.48 10.26
CA ALA A 38 -7.47 -15.71 9.58
C ALA A 38 -8.90 -16.16 9.98
N GLU A 39 -9.24 -16.03 11.25
CA GLU A 39 -10.58 -16.30 11.78
C GLU A 39 -11.60 -15.30 11.26
N GLU A 40 -11.34 -14.00 11.39
CA GLU A 40 -12.22 -12.91 10.96
C GLU A 40 -12.54 -12.96 9.46
N MET A 41 -11.57 -13.36 8.63
CA MET A 41 -11.73 -13.50 7.19
C MET A 41 -12.44 -14.81 6.75
N GLY A 42 -13.13 -15.49 7.67
CA GLY A 42 -13.92 -16.68 7.39
C GLY A 42 -13.15 -18.00 7.50
N GLY A 43 -12.14 -18.06 8.36
CA GLY A 43 -11.36 -19.28 8.62
C GLY A 43 -10.34 -19.63 7.53
N ILE A 44 -9.75 -18.63 6.87
CA ILE A 44 -8.67 -18.85 5.90
C ILE A 44 -7.36 -19.24 6.59
N SER A 45 -6.37 -19.72 5.83
CA SER A 45 -5.08 -20.09 6.43
C SER A 45 -4.25 -18.85 6.82
N ARG A 46 -3.46 -18.96 7.90
CA ARG A 46 -2.47 -17.92 8.28
C ARG A 46 -1.49 -17.60 7.15
N GLN A 47 -1.15 -18.58 6.32
CA GLN A 47 -0.29 -18.36 5.15
C GLN A 47 -0.98 -17.45 4.12
N SER A 48 -2.27 -17.70 3.85
CA SER A 48 -3.06 -16.86 2.94
C SER A 48 -3.18 -15.42 3.44
N VAL A 49 -3.37 -15.22 4.76
CA VAL A 49 -3.34 -13.88 5.38
C VAL A 49 -1.98 -13.22 5.17
N ASN A 50 -0.89 -13.93 5.48
CA ASN A 50 0.46 -13.39 5.35
C ASN A 50 0.79 -12.98 3.90
N GLU A 51 0.40 -13.81 2.92
CA GLU A 51 0.57 -13.51 1.50
C GLU A 51 -0.27 -12.30 1.07
N ALA A 52 -1.52 -12.20 1.53
CA ALA A 52 -2.37 -11.04 1.26
C ALA A 52 -1.74 -9.74 1.80
N GLN A 53 -1.28 -9.75 3.05
CA GLN A 53 -0.59 -8.61 3.65
C GLN A 53 0.67 -8.23 2.89
N ARG A 54 1.58 -9.19 2.64
CA ARG A 54 2.85 -8.94 1.96
C ARG A 54 2.65 -8.38 0.55
N ASN A 55 1.70 -8.93 -0.20
CA ASN A 55 1.43 -8.49 -1.56
C ASN A 55 0.73 -7.12 -1.58
N GLY A 56 -0.18 -6.86 -0.63
CA GLY A 56 -0.80 -5.55 -0.47
C GLY A 56 0.22 -4.47 -0.10
N GLU A 57 1.08 -4.71 0.89
CA GLU A 57 2.16 -3.79 1.27
C GLU A 57 3.08 -3.47 0.08
N LYS A 58 3.50 -4.51 -0.66
CA LYS A 58 4.32 -4.34 -1.86
C LYS A 58 3.61 -3.47 -2.91
N LYS A 59 2.30 -3.65 -3.10
CA LYS A 59 1.52 -2.87 -4.07
C LYS A 59 1.40 -1.41 -3.63
N LEU A 60 1.13 -1.15 -2.35
CA LEU A 60 1.06 0.21 -1.79
C LEU A 60 2.38 0.97 -1.97
N LEU A 61 3.50 0.32 -1.64
CA LEU A 61 4.84 0.91 -1.81
C LEU A 61 5.18 1.18 -3.28
N GLU A 62 4.74 0.30 -4.19
CA GLU A 62 4.97 0.48 -5.63
C GLU A 62 4.15 1.66 -6.20
N LEU A 63 2.90 1.82 -5.78
CA LEU A 63 2.06 2.96 -6.18
C LEU A 63 2.69 4.29 -5.74
N GLU A 64 3.11 4.37 -4.47
CA GLU A 64 3.80 5.53 -3.92
C GLU A 64 5.10 5.84 -4.68
N ARG A 65 5.88 4.81 -5.01
CA ARG A 65 7.12 4.96 -5.79
C ARG A 65 6.86 5.52 -7.18
N VAL A 66 5.84 5.01 -7.87
CA VAL A 66 5.48 5.47 -9.22
C VAL A 66 5.03 6.93 -9.21
N LEU A 67 4.20 7.33 -8.25
CA LEU A 67 3.74 8.71 -8.13
C LEU A 67 4.89 9.68 -7.85
N LYS A 68 5.79 9.34 -6.91
CA LYS A 68 7.00 10.13 -6.65
C LYS A 68 7.92 10.27 -7.86
N ASN A 69 8.03 9.23 -8.68
CA ASN A 69 8.80 9.33 -9.93
C ASN A 69 8.12 10.27 -10.93
N ALA A 70 6.79 10.23 -11.04
CA ALA A 70 6.05 11.12 -11.92
C ALA A 70 6.20 12.59 -11.49
N GLU A 71 6.07 12.88 -10.19
CA GLU A 71 6.29 14.21 -9.62
C GLU A 71 7.70 14.74 -9.92
N LYS A 72 8.72 13.88 -9.74
CA LYS A 72 10.11 14.22 -10.05
C LYS A 72 10.29 14.60 -11.52
N LEU A 73 9.74 13.81 -12.45
CA LEU A 73 9.83 14.08 -13.89
C LEU A 73 9.14 15.39 -14.28
N VAL A 74 8.00 15.71 -13.66
CA VAL A 74 7.30 16.97 -13.88
C VAL A 74 8.17 18.15 -13.42
N LEU A 75 8.80 18.03 -12.25
CA LEU A 75 9.69 19.07 -11.73
C LEU A 75 10.92 19.29 -12.61
N GLU A 76 11.57 18.20 -13.05
CA GLU A 76 12.73 18.27 -13.95
C GLU A 76 12.38 18.97 -15.26
N LYS A 77 11.22 18.68 -15.85
CA LYS A 77 10.75 19.34 -17.08
C LYS A 77 10.49 20.83 -16.87
N LYS A 78 9.91 21.21 -15.72
CA LYS A 78 9.64 22.62 -15.40
C LYS A 78 10.94 23.41 -15.30
N LEU A 79 11.93 22.89 -14.56
CA LEU A 79 13.24 23.53 -14.41
C LEU A 79 13.98 23.67 -15.76
N ALA A 80 13.90 22.66 -16.61
CA ALA A 80 14.52 22.71 -17.94
C ALA A 80 13.86 23.77 -18.85
N ALA A 81 12.55 23.96 -18.76
CA ALA A 81 11.84 24.99 -19.53
C ALA A 81 12.18 26.41 -19.05
N GLU A 82 12.28 26.62 -17.73
CA GLU A 82 12.65 27.91 -17.14
C GLU A 82 14.10 28.31 -17.47
N ALA A 83 15.02 27.34 -17.59
CA ALA A 83 16.41 27.60 -17.96
C ALA A 83 16.61 27.89 -19.46
N ALA A 84 15.63 27.58 -20.30
CA ALA A 84 15.69 27.74 -21.75
C ALA A 84 15.01 29.03 -22.26
N GLY A 85 14.33 29.77 -21.39
CA GLY A 85 13.74 31.09 -21.66
C GLY A 85 14.57 32.21 -21.08
#